data_AF-A0A6S6THU7-F1
#
_entry.id   AF-A0A6S6THU7-F1
#
_cell.length_a   1.000
_cell.length_b   1.000
_cell.length_c   1.000
_cell.angle_alpha   90.00
_cell.angle_beta   90.00
_cell.angle_gamma   90.00
#
_symmetry.space_group_name_H-M   'P 1'
#
loop_
_entity.id
_entity.type
_entity.pdbx_description
1 polymer ?
#
loop_
_entity_poly.entity_id
_entity_poly.type
_entity_poly.pdbx_seq_one_letter_code
_entity_poly.pdbx_strand_id
1 'polypeptide(L)'
;MSFINILSILLFCIVYYLRTNLLYEGHKMLTEKLYMAMNEQMMLEFASSNLYKSMASWCESKGFKGSAHFLNAHAKEEMEHMEKLFGYINKTGNRAILGTLEAPKAEFGTLREVFEQTFKHEQLITKQIFALADLSLELKDFSTFSFLQWYTAEQHEEEALFHEIIEKFDIIGEQGKGLFMIDKEIGNLLRKH
;
A
#
# COMPACT_ATOMS: atom_id res chain seq x y z
N MET A 1 -18.22 47.55 -30.62
CA MET A 1 -18.30 47.06 -29.22
C MET A 1 -17.76 48.14 -28.31
N SER A 2 -18.60 48.69 -27.43
CA SER A 2 -18.20 49.78 -26.54
C SER A 2 -17.22 49.29 -25.48
N PHE A 3 -16.27 50.14 -25.08
CA PHE A 3 -15.27 49.89 -24.04
C PHE A 3 -15.84 49.30 -22.73
N ILE A 4 -17.12 49.61 -22.45
CA ILE A 4 -17.89 49.14 -21.29
C ILE A 4 -18.03 47.60 -21.27
N ASN A 5 -18.09 46.94 -22.43
CA ASN A 5 -18.23 45.47 -22.49
C ASN A 5 -16.93 44.74 -22.13
N ILE A 6 -15.76 45.29 -22.47
CA ILE A 6 -14.48 44.65 -22.17
C ILE A 6 -14.17 44.74 -20.67
N LEU A 7 -14.43 45.88 -20.05
CA LEU A 7 -14.21 46.05 -18.61
C LEU A 7 -15.14 45.16 -17.78
N SER A 8 -16.39 45.01 -18.21
CA SER A 8 -17.36 44.13 -17.55
C SER A 8 -16.97 42.65 -17.67
N ILE A 9 -16.47 42.21 -18.84
CA ILE A 9 -15.97 40.85 -19.04
C ILE A 9 -14.72 40.61 -18.19
N LEU A 10 -13.79 41.56 -18.16
CA LEU A 10 -12.55 41.44 -17.37
C LEU A 10 -12.87 41.37 -15.87
N LEU A 11 -13.79 42.20 -15.39
CA LEU A 11 -14.25 42.18 -14.00
C LEU A 11 -14.96 40.87 -13.67
N PHE A 12 -15.78 40.34 -14.59
CA PHE A 12 -16.41 39.03 -14.42
C PHE A 12 -15.39 37.89 -14.38
N CYS A 13 -14.36 37.92 -15.23
CA CYS A 13 -13.26 36.95 -15.21
C CYS A 13 -12.43 37.05 -13.93
N ILE A 14 -12.15 38.26 -13.44
CA ILE A 14 -11.42 38.48 -12.19
C ILE A 14 -12.26 38.02 -10.99
N VAL A 15 -13.54 38.38 -10.94
CA VAL A 15 -14.45 37.94 -9.88
C VAL A 15 -14.66 36.43 -9.94
N TYR A 16 -14.76 35.83 -11.12
CA TYR A 16 -14.83 34.38 -11.27
C TYR A 16 -13.53 33.70 -10.83
N TYR A 17 -12.36 34.19 -11.26
CA TYR A 17 -11.05 33.67 -10.86
C TYR A 17 -10.79 33.80 -9.35
N LEU A 18 -11.13 34.96 -8.77
CA LEU A 18 -11.07 35.19 -7.33
C LEU A 18 -12.09 34.31 -6.61
N ARG A 19 -13.32 34.16 -7.10
CA ARG A 19 -14.34 33.30 -6.51
C ARG A 19 -13.98 31.82 -6.60
N THR A 20 -13.34 31.35 -7.67
CA THR A 20 -12.84 29.96 -7.76
C THR A 20 -11.67 29.71 -6.83
N ASN A 21 -10.83 30.72 -6.57
CA ASN A 21 -9.71 30.61 -5.63
C ASN A 21 -10.10 30.83 -4.16
N LEU A 22 -11.16 31.63 -3.89
CA LEU A 22 -11.69 31.89 -2.55
C LEU A 22 -12.78 30.90 -2.12
N LEU A 23 -13.43 30.18 -3.04
CA LEU A 23 -14.38 29.09 -2.71
C LEU A 23 -13.70 27.74 -2.46
N TYR A 24 -12.36 27.66 -2.56
CA TYR A 24 -11.58 26.52 -2.08
C TYR A 24 -11.26 26.63 -0.58
N GLU A 25 -12.09 27.36 0.17
CA GLU A 25 -12.06 27.36 1.62
C GLU A 25 -12.70 26.06 2.16
N GLY A 26 -11.87 25.03 2.38
CA GLY A 26 -12.27 23.89 3.22
C GLY A 26 -11.43 22.61 3.06
N HIS A 27 -10.85 22.33 1.90
CA HIS A 27 -10.06 21.11 1.69
C HIS A 27 -8.56 21.40 1.66
N LYS A 28 -7.85 20.91 2.68
CA LYS A 28 -6.39 20.97 2.71
C LYS A 28 -5.83 20.00 1.67
N MET A 29 -5.39 20.55 0.54
CA MET A 29 -4.66 19.85 -0.50
C MET A 29 -3.28 19.41 0.01
N LEU A 30 -2.83 18.23 -0.39
CA LEU A 30 -1.48 17.76 -0.15
C LEU A 30 -0.48 18.64 -0.91
N THR A 31 0.67 18.91 -0.30
CA THR A 31 1.81 19.49 -1.03
C THR A 31 2.23 18.53 -2.15
N GLU A 32 2.80 19.07 -3.23
CA GLU A 32 3.21 18.25 -4.38
C GLU A 32 4.13 17.09 -3.99
N LYS A 33 5.14 17.36 -3.13
CA LYS A 33 6.08 16.34 -2.64
C LYS A 33 5.37 15.22 -1.89
N LEU A 34 4.45 15.55 -0.97
CA LEU A 34 3.72 14.54 -0.19
C LEU A 34 2.69 13.80 -1.06
N TYR A 35 2.02 14.50 -1.96
CA TYR A 35 1.08 13.93 -2.91
C TYR A 35 1.75 12.86 -3.82
N MET A 36 2.94 13.16 -4.33
CA MET A 36 3.71 12.20 -5.12
C MET A 36 4.06 10.96 -4.31
N ALA A 37 4.64 11.15 -3.11
CA ALA A 37 5.03 10.04 -2.25
C ALA A 37 3.83 9.16 -1.81
N MET A 38 2.66 9.77 -1.57
CA MET A 38 1.43 9.03 -1.26
C MET A 38 0.94 8.18 -2.44
N ASN A 39 1.03 8.69 -3.68
CA ASN A 39 0.68 7.89 -4.87
C ASN A 39 1.70 6.78 -5.11
N GLU A 40 2.99 7.03 -4.87
CA GLU A 40 4.03 5.99 -4.95
C GLU A 40 3.77 4.87 -3.97
N GLN A 41 3.44 5.18 -2.70
CA GLN A 41 3.08 4.17 -1.71
C GLN A 41 1.83 3.39 -2.12
N MET A 42 0.77 4.08 -2.58
CA MET A 42 -0.45 3.42 -3.07
C MET A 42 -0.15 2.44 -4.20
N MET A 43 0.71 2.82 -5.15
CA MET A 43 1.11 1.93 -6.24
C MET A 43 1.99 0.77 -5.76
N LEU A 44 2.81 0.98 -4.72
CA LEU A 44 3.57 -0.09 -4.07
C LEU A 44 2.62 -1.13 -3.47
N GLU A 45 1.61 -0.74 -2.68
CA GLU A 45 0.63 -1.70 -2.12
C GLU A 45 -0.11 -2.46 -3.21
N PHE A 46 -0.45 -1.79 -4.32
CA PHE A 46 -1.09 -2.46 -5.46
C PHE A 46 -0.15 -3.51 -6.08
N ALA A 47 1.12 -3.18 -6.24
CA ALA A 47 2.12 -4.11 -6.74
C ALA A 47 2.34 -5.28 -5.78
N SER A 48 2.37 -5.02 -4.47
CA SER A 48 2.48 -6.04 -3.40
C SER A 48 1.34 -7.04 -3.46
N SER A 49 0.09 -6.57 -3.57
CA SER A 49 -1.08 -7.43 -3.76
C SER A 49 -0.92 -8.38 -4.96
N ASN A 50 -0.46 -7.88 -6.11
CA ASN A 50 -0.22 -8.69 -7.30
C ASN A 50 0.93 -9.70 -7.11
N LEU A 51 2.01 -9.31 -6.42
CA LEU A 51 3.13 -10.19 -6.10
C LEU A 51 2.67 -11.35 -5.21
N TYR A 52 1.93 -11.06 -4.15
CA TYR A 52 1.44 -12.08 -3.21
C TYR A 52 0.41 -12.99 -3.87
N LYS A 53 -0.40 -12.46 -4.79
CA LYS A 53 -1.28 -13.28 -5.63
C LYS A 53 -0.49 -14.24 -6.52
N SER A 54 0.63 -13.78 -7.09
CA SER A 54 1.51 -14.62 -7.91
C SER A 54 2.19 -15.71 -7.08
N MET A 55 2.72 -15.37 -5.90
CA MET A 55 3.29 -16.32 -4.94
C MET A 55 2.25 -17.36 -4.49
N ALA A 56 1.01 -16.94 -4.21
CA ALA A 56 -0.07 -17.85 -3.87
C ALA A 56 -0.37 -18.84 -5.00
N SER A 57 -0.38 -18.37 -6.25
CA SER A 57 -0.55 -19.23 -7.44
C SER A 57 0.60 -20.23 -7.57
N TRP A 58 1.84 -19.80 -7.31
CA TRP A 58 2.99 -20.70 -7.31
C TRP A 58 2.86 -21.77 -6.21
N CYS A 59 2.49 -21.39 -4.98
CA CYS A 59 2.26 -22.32 -3.86
C CYS A 59 1.19 -23.36 -4.21
N GLU A 60 0.07 -22.95 -4.80
CA GLU A 60 -1.00 -23.86 -5.24
C GLU A 60 -0.46 -24.87 -6.27
N SER A 61 0.34 -24.41 -7.24
CA SER A 61 0.94 -25.28 -8.27
C SER A 61 1.89 -26.34 -7.71
N LYS A 62 2.47 -26.10 -6.53
CA LYS A 62 3.37 -27.02 -5.82
C LYS A 62 2.65 -27.88 -4.76
N GLY A 63 1.36 -27.64 -4.54
CA GLY A 63 0.55 -28.37 -3.54
C GLY A 63 0.61 -27.81 -2.12
N PHE A 64 1.20 -26.63 -1.91
CA PHE A 64 1.27 -25.92 -0.62
C PHE A 64 -0.02 -25.13 -0.38
N LYS A 65 -1.10 -25.85 -0.04
CA LYS A 65 -2.45 -25.30 0.04
C LYS A 65 -2.63 -24.31 1.20
N GLY A 66 -1.99 -24.55 2.34
CA GLY A 66 -2.07 -23.64 3.48
C GLY A 66 -1.39 -22.31 3.17
N SER A 67 -0.21 -22.37 2.58
CA SER A 67 0.57 -21.20 2.14
C SER A 67 -0.12 -20.44 1.01
N ALA A 68 -0.70 -21.16 0.03
CA ALA A 68 -1.50 -20.55 -1.03
C ALA A 68 -2.73 -19.83 -0.47
N HIS A 69 -3.39 -20.43 0.53
CA HIS A 69 -4.54 -19.80 1.18
C HIS A 69 -4.14 -18.53 1.94
N PHE A 70 -3.08 -18.60 2.74
CA PHE A 70 -2.52 -17.47 3.49
C PHE A 70 -2.14 -16.31 2.56
N LEU A 71 -1.31 -16.55 1.55
CA LEU A 71 -0.86 -15.50 0.62
C LEU A 71 -2.01 -14.91 -0.22
N ASN A 72 -3.06 -15.68 -0.49
CA ASN A 72 -4.27 -15.15 -1.12
C ASN A 72 -5.07 -14.24 -0.20
N ALA A 73 -5.06 -14.47 1.11
CA ALA A 73 -5.66 -13.58 2.09
C ALA A 73 -4.81 -12.31 2.22
N HIS A 74 -3.51 -12.46 2.38
CA HIS A 74 -2.55 -11.35 2.46
C HIS A 74 -2.61 -10.44 1.22
N ALA A 75 -2.69 -11.02 0.02
CA ALA A 75 -2.89 -10.25 -1.20
C ALA A 75 -4.17 -9.39 -1.20
N LYS A 76 -5.23 -9.83 -0.51
CA LYS A 76 -6.46 -9.02 -0.39
C LYS A 76 -6.28 -7.91 0.63
N GLU A 77 -5.61 -8.18 1.75
CA GLU A 77 -5.29 -7.18 2.76
C GLU A 77 -4.46 -6.04 2.15
N GLU A 78 -3.45 -6.35 1.34
CA GLU A 78 -2.69 -5.31 0.62
C GLU A 78 -3.52 -4.51 -0.39
N MET A 79 -4.55 -5.13 -0.98
CA MET A 79 -5.49 -4.38 -1.81
C MET A 79 -6.32 -3.41 -0.97
N GLU A 80 -6.70 -3.80 0.25
CA GLU A 80 -7.40 -2.93 1.19
C GLU A 80 -6.51 -1.77 1.67
N HIS A 81 -5.21 -2.03 1.86
CA HIS A 81 -4.20 -1.01 2.15
C HIS A 81 -4.13 0.02 1.00
N MET A 82 -4.01 -0.47 -0.23
CA MET A 82 -4.03 0.37 -1.43
C MET A 82 -5.31 1.23 -1.51
N GLU A 83 -6.48 0.61 -1.37
CA GLU A 83 -7.77 1.32 -1.45
C GLU A 83 -7.93 2.37 -0.35
N LYS A 84 -7.37 2.13 0.84
CA LYS A 84 -7.38 3.09 1.94
C LYS A 84 -6.50 4.30 1.63
N LEU A 85 -5.31 4.13 1.04
CA LEU A 85 -4.47 5.23 0.53
C LEU A 85 -5.19 5.98 -0.60
N PHE A 86 -5.72 5.26 -1.58
CA PHE A 86 -6.49 5.81 -2.70
C PHE A 86 -7.64 6.70 -2.21
N GLY A 87 -8.43 6.19 -1.27
CA GLY A 87 -9.53 6.91 -0.66
C GLY A 87 -9.08 8.14 0.12
N TYR A 88 -7.96 8.07 0.85
CA TYR A 88 -7.41 9.21 1.56
C TYR A 88 -6.93 10.32 0.61
N ILE A 89 -6.18 9.98 -0.44
CA ILE A 89 -5.70 10.96 -1.44
C ILE A 89 -6.89 11.68 -2.09
N ASN A 90 -7.94 10.96 -2.45
CA ASN A 90 -9.13 11.59 -3.04
C ASN A 90 -9.87 12.49 -2.02
N LYS A 91 -9.87 12.09 -0.73
CA LYS A 91 -10.44 12.90 0.35
C LYS A 91 -9.62 14.16 0.66
N THR A 92 -8.39 14.35 0.19
CA THR A 92 -7.69 15.63 0.41
C THR A 92 -8.06 16.70 -0.63
N GLY A 93 -8.87 16.35 -1.64
CA GLY A 93 -9.15 17.17 -2.81
C GLY A 93 -8.16 16.93 -3.96
N ASN A 94 -7.12 16.11 -3.73
CA ASN A 94 -6.26 15.60 -4.79
C ASN A 94 -6.95 14.46 -5.56
N ARG A 95 -6.34 13.98 -6.65
CA ARG A 95 -6.82 12.81 -7.41
C ARG A 95 -5.78 11.70 -7.34
N ALA A 96 -6.15 10.53 -6.84
CA ALA A 96 -5.27 9.36 -6.90
C ALA A 96 -5.04 8.92 -8.37
N ILE A 97 -3.80 8.57 -8.71
CA ILE A 97 -3.40 8.22 -10.07
C ILE A 97 -2.91 6.78 -10.09
N LEU A 98 -3.62 5.91 -10.81
CA LEU A 98 -3.17 4.55 -11.08
C LEU A 98 -2.24 4.54 -12.29
N GLY A 99 -1.00 4.11 -12.06
CA GLY A 99 0.03 3.96 -13.08
C GLY A 99 0.06 2.57 -13.70
N THR A 100 1.10 2.31 -14.49
CA THR A 100 1.41 0.98 -15.00
C THR A 100 2.04 0.13 -13.90
N LEU A 101 1.64 -1.13 -13.79
CA LEU A 101 2.28 -2.12 -12.94
C LEU A 101 3.15 -3.04 -13.79
N GLU A 102 4.36 -3.32 -13.30
CA GLU A 102 5.18 -4.41 -13.84
C GLU A 102 4.55 -5.76 -13.48
N ALA A 103 4.75 -6.76 -14.35
CA ALA A 103 4.29 -8.10 -14.04
C ALA A 103 5.08 -8.67 -12.85
N PRO A 104 4.42 -9.25 -11.83
CA PRO A 104 5.12 -9.82 -10.69
C PRO A 104 5.94 -11.05 -11.12
N LYS A 105 7.01 -11.33 -10.37
CA LYS A 105 7.77 -12.57 -10.50
C LYS A 105 6.83 -13.77 -10.31
N ALA A 106 6.90 -14.74 -11.23
CA ALA A 106 6.01 -15.91 -11.23
C ALA A 106 6.70 -17.22 -10.82
N GLU A 107 8.03 -17.29 -10.90
CA GLU A 107 8.80 -18.50 -10.61
C GLU A 107 9.65 -18.34 -9.36
N PHE A 108 9.50 -19.27 -8.43
CA PHE A 108 10.22 -19.31 -7.15
C PHE A 108 10.87 -20.69 -6.99
N GLY A 109 11.99 -20.77 -6.28
CA GLY A 109 12.74 -22.01 -6.11
C GLY A 109 12.15 -22.92 -5.03
N THR A 110 11.97 -22.39 -3.82
CA THR A 110 11.46 -23.15 -2.66
C THR A 110 10.37 -22.40 -1.91
N LEU A 111 9.63 -23.11 -1.05
CA LEU A 111 8.62 -22.48 -0.19
C LEU A 111 9.28 -21.49 0.79
N ARG A 112 10.45 -21.81 1.35
CA ARG A 112 11.23 -20.87 2.17
C ARG A 112 11.60 -19.62 1.38
N GLU A 113 12.04 -19.75 0.13
CA GLU A 113 12.39 -18.59 -0.71
C GLU A 113 11.20 -17.65 -0.90
N VAL A 114 9.98 -18.20 -1.08
CA VAL A 114 8.76 -17.40 -1.18
C VAL A 114 8.60 -16.51 0.05
N PHE A 115 8.60 -17.10 1.25
CA PHE A 115 8.39 -16.34 2.49
C PHE A 115 9.57 -15.43 2.86
N GLU A 116 10.81 -15.79 2.52
CA GLU A 116 11.95 -14.89 2.67
C GLU A 116 11.86 -13.68 1.75
N GLN A 117 11.32 -13.85 0.53
CA GLN A 117 11.06 -12.74 -0.39
C GLN A 117 9.88 -11.89 0.08
N THR A 118 8.80 -12.52 0.57
CA THR A 118 7.67 -11.79 1.18
C THR A 118 8.12 -10.96 2.38
N PHE A 119 8.88 -11.56 3.31
CA PHE A 119 9.34 -10.85 4.49
C PHE A 119 10.25 -9.65 4.14
N LYS A 120 11.16 -9.82 3.19
CA LYS A 120 11.99 -8.71 2.69
C LYS A 120 11.17 -7.62 2.03
N HIS A 121 10.09 -7.98 1.34
CA HIS A 121 9.18 -7.04 0.71
C HIS A 121 8.36 -6.26 1.75
N GLU A 122 7.88 -6.92 2.81
CA GLU A 122 7.22 -6.24 3.93
C GLU A 122 8.15 -5.24 4.64
N GLN A 123 9.41 -5.62 4.88
CA GLN A 123 10.41 -4.70 5.43
C GLN A 123 10.64 -3.47 4.55
N LEU A 124 10.53 -3.62 3.22
CA LEU A 124 10.58 -2.50 2.29
C LEU A 124 9.34 -1.61 2.46
N ILE A 125 8.14 -2.19 2.51
CA ILE A 125 6.88 -1.44 2.71
C ILE A 125 6.93 -0.66 4.02
N THR A 126 7.32 -1.29 5.13
CA THR A 126 7.48 -0.64 6.44
C THR A 126 8.41 0.56 6.36
N LYS A 127 9.58 0.40 5.73
CA LYS A 127 10.54 1.48 5.56
C LYS A 127 9.94 2.65 4.77
N GLN A 128 9.16 2.36 3.73
CA GLN A 128 8.51 3.38 2.90
C GLN A 128 7.40 4.11 3.68
N ILE A 129 6.60 3.39 4.47
CA ILE A 129 5.59 3.98 5.37
C ILE A 129 6.24 4.91 6.40
N PHE A 130 7.34 4.49 7.03
CA PHE A 130 8.04 5.33 8.01
C PHE A 130 8.63 6.58 7.35
N ALA A 131 9.25 6.44 6.18
CA ALA A 131 9.75 7.59 5.42
C ALA A 131 8.61 8.56 5.02
N LEU A 132 7.43 8.04 4.69
CA LEU A 132 6.25 8.83 4.37
C LEU A 132 5.68 9.55 5.59
N ALA A 133 5.69 8.89 6.76
CA ALA A 133 5.31 9.49 8.03
C ALA A 133 6.28 10.61 8.43
N ASP A 134 7.59 10.38 8.32
CA ASP A 134 8.63 11.41 8.55
C ASP A 134 8.44 12.60 7.61
N LEU A 135 8.23 12.35 6.32
CA LEU A 135 7.97 13.40 5.33
C LEU A 135 6.74 14.24 5.70
N SER A 136 5.67 13.61 6.20
CA SER A 136 4.49 14.34 6.65
C SER A 136 4.79 15.24 7.85
N LEU A 137 5.64 14.83 8.78
CA LEU A 137 6.09 15.68 9.90
C LEU A 137 6.99 16.82 9.44
N GLU A 138 7.96 16.56 8.56
CA GLU A 138 8.84 17.58 7.97
C GLU A 138 8.04 18.71 7.33
N LEU A 139 6.98 18.35 6.60
CA LEU A 139 6.09 19.27 5.92
C LEU A 139 4.97 19.82 6.81
N LYS A 140 4.96 19.45 8.10
CA LYS A 140 3.93 19.80 9.10
C LYS A 140 2.52 19.43 8.65
N ASP A 141 2.38 18.33 7.89
CA ASP A 141 1.10 17.73 7.57
C ASP A 141 0.64 16.73 8.63
N PHE A 142 0.17 17.26 9.74
CA PHE A 142 -0.33 16.46 10.86
C PHE A 142 -1.56 15.61 10.52
N SER A 143 -2.32 15.98 9.48
CA SER A 143 -3.46 15.16 9.04
C SER A 143 -2.99 13.87 8.40
N THR A 144 -2.03 13.98 7.47
CA THR A 144 -1.42 12.80 6.84
C THR A 144 -0.63 11.99 7.84
N PHE A 145 0.13 12.63 8.72
CA PHE A 145 0.83 11.94 9.80
C PHE A 145 -0.13 11.08 10.66
N SER A 146 -1.26 11.66 11.07
CA SER A 146 -2.29 10.96 11.85
C SER A 146 -2.90 9.79 11.08
N PHE A 147 -3.20 9.99 9.79
CA PHE A 147 -3.68 8.92 8.92
C PHE A 147 -2.69 7.75 8.80
N LEU A 148 -1.39 8.05 8.67
CA LEU A 148 -0.32 7.05 8.52
C LEU A 148 -0.03 6.26 9.80
N GLN A 149 -0.56 6.67 10.97
CA GLN A 149 -0.39 5.91 12.21
C GLN A 149 -1.03 4.52 12.12
N TRP A 150 -2.13 4.39 11.37
CA TRP A 150 -2.73 3.09 11.12
C TRP A 150 -1.75 2.16 10.39
N TYR A 151 -1.10 2.64 9.32
CA TYR A 151 -0.10 1.85 8.58
C TYR A 151 1.13 1.55 9.42
N THR A 152 1.57 2.51 10.24
CA THR A 152 2.72 2.31 11.14
C THR A 152 2.46 1.16 12.13
N ALA A 153 1.24 1.08 12.67
CA ALA A 153 0.84 -0.01 13.54
C ALA A 153 0.66 -1.33 12.76
N GLU A 154 0.04 -1.28 11.57
CA GLU A 154 -0.19 -2.46 10.74
C GLU A 154 1.13 -3.11 10.32
N GLN A 155 2.08 -2.34 9.81
CA GLN A 155 3.39 -2.86 9.38
C GLN A 155 4.21 -3.47 10.53
N HIS A 156 3.97 -3.05 11.78
CA HIS A 156 4.58 -3.69 12.94
C HIS A 156 4.07 -5.13 13.14
N GLU A 157 2.75 -5.33 12.99
CA GLU A 157 2.13 -6.64 13.07
C GLU A 157 2.52 -7.52 11.87
N GLU A 158 2.64 -6.94 10.67
CA GLU A 158 3.07 -7.66 9.47
C GLU A 158 4.51 -8.16 9.60
N GLU A 159 5.46 -7.32 10.01
CA GLU A 159 6.84 -7.77 10.20
C GLU A 159 6.93 -8.88 11.27
N ALA A 160 6.16 -8.78 12.36
CA ALA A 160 6.12 -9.82 13.38
C ALA A 160 5.56 -11.15 12.82
N LEU A 161 4.48 -11.08 12.05
CA LEU A 161 3.85 -12.25 11.42
C LEU A 161 4.81 -12.96 10.46
N PHE A 162 5.45 -12.22 9.56
CA PHE A 162 6.39 -12.83 8.60
C PHE A 162 7.68 -13.30 9.26
N HIS A 163 8.12 -12.64 10.33
CA HIS A 163 9.23 -13.16 11.14
C HIS A 163 8.87 -14.51 11.78
N GLU A 164 7.68 -14.64 12.38
CA GLU A 164 7.19 -15.90 12.95
C GLU A 164 7.16 -17.02 11.90
N ILE A 165 6.73 -16.71 10.67
CA ILE A 165 6.72 -17.70 9.58
C ILE A 165 8.14 -18.20 9.30
N ILE A 166 9.13 -17.31 9.21
CA ILE A 166 10.54 -17.71 9.01
C ILE A 166 11.03 -18.60 10.16
N GLU A 167 10.72 -18.24 11.41
CA GLU A 167 11.09 -19.05 12.58
C GLU A 167 10.50 -20.47 12.53
N LYS A 168 9.29 -20.65 11.97
CA LYS A 168 8.70 -22.00 11.79
C LYS A 168 9.54 -22.86 10.86
N PHE A 169 10.11 -22.30 9.79
CA PHE A 169 11.04 -23.04 8.93
C PHE A 169 12.31 -23.45 9.69
N ASP A 170 12.83 -22.58 10.55
CA ASP A 170 14.04 -22.83 11.33
C ASP A 170 13.82 -23.89 12.43
N ILE A 171 12.65 -23.88 13.08
CA ILE A 171 12.31 -24.78 14.18
C ILE A 171 11.90 -26.17 13.69
N ILE A 172 11.02 -26.24 12.68
CA ILE A 172 10.47 -27.53 12.19
C ILE A 172 11.47 -28.23 11.26
N GLY A 173 12.22 -27.44 10.49
CA GLY A 173 13.07 -27.93 9.41
C GLY A 173 12.26 -28.37 8.17
N GLU A 174 12.94 -28.42 7.03
CA GLU A 174 12.30 -28.63 5.72
C GLU A 174 12.31 -30.10 5.26
N GLN A 175 12.96 -30.98 6.01
CA GLN A 175 13.18 -32.39 5.60
C GLN A 175 11.98 -33.29 5.97
N GLY A 176 11.82 -34.39 5.23
CA GLY A 176 10.80 -35.40 5.52
C GLY A 176 9.38 -34.84 5.46
N LYS A 177 8.69 -34.78 6.62
CA LYS A 177 7.34 -34.21 6.74
C LYS A 177 7.34 -32.73 7.11
N GLY A 178 8.51 -32.10 7.23
CA GLY A 178 8.68 -30.73 7.71
C GLY A 178 7.91 -29.70 6.89
N LEU A 179 8.09 -29.69 5.56
CA LEU A 179 7.35 -28.78 4.66
C LEU A 179 5.83 -28.93 4.74
N PHE A 180 5.33 -30.16 4.93
CA PHE A 180 3.90 -30.39 5.10
C PHE A 180 3.38 -29.82 6.42
N MET A 181 4.14 -29.94 7.50
CA MET A 181 3.78 -29.35 8.79
C MET A 181 3.82 -27.82 8.72
N ILE A 182 4.87 -27.24 8.12
CA ILE A 182 5.01 -25.80 7.92
C ILE A 182 3.83 -25.24 7.12
N ASP A 183 3.49 -25.85 5.98
CA ASP A 183 2.36 -25.43 5.15
C ASP A 183 1.04 -25.43 5.94
N LYS A 184 0.83 -26.45 6.76
CA LYS A 184 -0.36 -26.56 7.60
C LYS A 184 -0.41 -25.48 8.68
N GLU A 185 0.71 -25.19 9.33
CA GLU A 185 0.80 -24.14 10.35
C GLU A 185 0.53 -22.76 9.73
N ILE A 186 1.15 -22.46 8.59
CA ILE A 186 0.94 -21.21 7.85
C ILE A 186 -0.54 -21.05 7.47
N GLY A 187 -1.18 -22.12 7.00
CA GLY A 187 -2.61 -22.10 6.68
C GLY A 187 -3.54 -21.77 7.86
N ASN A 188 -3.07 -21.88 9.10
CA ASN A 188 -3.82 -21.53 10.31
C ASN A 188 -3.56 -20.10 10.80
N LEU A 189 -2.58 -19.39 10.25
CA LEU A 189 -2.17 -18.03 10.69
C LEU A 189 -3.10 -16.90 10.22
N LEU A 190 -4.27 -17.22 9.66
CA LEU A 190 -5.18 -16.19 9.14
C LEU A 190 -5.58 -15.21 10.25
N ARG A 191 -5.33 -13.93 10.01
CA ARG A 191 -5.84 -12.86 10.86
C ARG A 191 -7.35 -12.82 10.73
N LYS A 192 -8.03 -12.85 11.88
CA LYS A 192 -9.47 -12.55 11.95
C LYS A 192 -9.60 -11.04 12.07
N HIS A 193 -9.98 -10.37 11.00
CA HIS A 193 -10.54 -9.02 11.06
C HIS A 193 -11.97 -9.07 11.59
#